data_AF-A0A967SBZ6-F1
#
_entry.id   AF-A0A967SBZ6-F1
#
_cell.length_a   1.000
_cell.length_b   1.000
_cell.length_c   1.000
_cell.angle_alpha   90.00
_cell.angle_beta   90.00
_cell.angle_gamma   90.00
#
_symmetry.space_group_name_H-M   'P 1'
#
loop_
_entity.id
_entity.type
_entity.pdbx_description
1 polymer ?
#
loop_
_entity_poly.entity_id
_entity_poly.type
_entity_poly.pdbx_seq_one_letter_code
_entity_poly.pdbx_strand_id
1 'polypeptide(L)' 'PPPSTHYGEYTEEQPRWAMAIDMDRCIGCSACMTACQAENNIGIVGPELVKDGRIINWIRIERYFE' A
#
# COMPACT_ATOMS: atom_id res chain seq x y z
N PRO A 1 -1.25 -21.43 5.30
CA PRO A 1 -2.33 -21.25 4.30
C PRO A 1 -3.61 -22.03 4.67
N PRO A 2 -4.80 -21.54 4.30
CA PRO A 2 -6.04 -22.33 4.31
C PRO A 2 -5.85 -23.68 3.59
N PRO A 3 -6.66 -24.72 3.87
CA PRO A 3 -6.44 -26.10 3.40
C PRO A 3 -6.44 -26.35 1.88
N SER A 4 -6.55 -25.31 1.06
CA SER A 4 -6.52 -25.36 -0.41
C SER A 4 -5.55 -24.36 -1.05
N THR A 5 -4.78 -23.63 -0.24
CA THR A 5 -3.89 -22.58 -0.75
C THR A 5 -2.46 -23.08 -0.77
N HIS A 6 -1.86 -23.15 -1.96
CA HIS A 6 -0.44 -23.37 -2.13
C HIS A 6 0.28 -22.03 -2.07
N TYR A 7 1.35 -21.93 -1.29
CA TYR A 7 2.29 -20.82 -1.44
C TYR A 7 2.96 -20.93 -2.82
N GLY A 8 3.35 -19.81 -3.42
CA GLY A 8 4.13 -19.84 -4.66
C GLY A 8 5.39 -20.68 -4.48
N GLU A 9 5.85 -21.33 -5.54
CA GLU A 9 7.10 -22.09 -5.51
C GLU A 9 8.27 -21.11 -5.42
N TYR A 10 8.87 -21.00 -4.23
CA TYR A 10 10.05 -20.18 -3.99
C TYR A 10 11.29 -21.07 -4.04
N THR A 11 12.19 -20.80 -4.97
CA THR A 11 13.52 -21.44 -4.97
C THR A 11 14.36 -20.89 -3.83
N GLU A 12 15.34 -21.67 -3.34
CA GLU A 12 16.28 -21.19 -2.32
C GLU A 12 17.21 -20.08 -2.85
N GLU A 13 17.27 -19.91 -4.17
CA GLU A 13 18.13 -18.98 -4.88
C GLU A 13 17.59 -17.53 -4.87
N GLN A 14 16.30 -17.33 -4.57
CA GLN A 14 15.68 -15.99 -4.59
C GLN A 14 15.24 -15.54 -3.20
N PRO A 15 15.45 -14.25 -2.86
CA PRO A 15 14.98 -13.69 -1.60
C PRO A 15 13.45 -13.64 -1.55
N ARG A 16 12.88 -14.00 -0.40
CA ARG A 16 11.44 -13.86 -0.12
C ARG A 16 11.16 -12.48 0.47
N TRP A 17 10.68 -11.57 -0.37
CA TRP A 17 10.34 -10.20 0.06
C TRP A 17 9.00 -10.17 0.81
N ALA A 18 8.99 -9.45 1.93
CA ALA A 18 7.79 -9.22 2.73
C ALA A 18 7.83 -7.79 3.32
N MET A 19 6.64 -7.27 3.62
CA MET A 19 6.46 -5.99 4.32
C MET A 19 5.53 -6.23 5.51
N ALA A 20 5.95 -5.81 6.70
CA ALA A 20 5.15 -5.85 7.91
C ALA A 20 4.90 -4.41 8.38
N ILE A 21 3.63 -4.06 8.61
CA ILE A 21 3.21 -2.72 9.03
C ILE A 21 2.58 -2.83 10.43
N ASP A 22 3.12 -2.08 11.37
CA ASP A 22 2.58 -1.95 12.72
C ASP A 22 1.56 -0.81 12.76
N MET A 23 0.28 -1.17 12.94
CA MET A 23 -0.82 -0.21 12.96
C MET A 23 -0.92 0.58 14.27
N ASP A 24 -0.40 0.06 15.38
CA ASP A 24 -0.42 0.75 16.68
C ASP A 24 0.55 1.94 16.69
N ARG A 25 1.64 1.85 15.91
CA ARG A 25 2.58 2.95 15.70
C ARG A 25 2.15 3.94 14.62
N CYS A 26 1.15 3.60 13.81
CA CYS A 26 0.72 4.46 12.71
C CYS A 26 -0.13 5.63 13.23
N ILE A 27 0.47 6.82 13.28
CA ILE A 27 -0.23 8.05 13.72
C ILE A 27 -1.01 8.75 12.59
N GLY A 28 -0.97 8.21 11.37
CA GLY A 28 -1.65 8.82 10.21
C GLY A 28 -0.99 10.10 9.68
N CYS A 29 0.34 10.19 9.72
CA CYS A 29 1.09 11.38 9.26
C CYS A 29 1.17 11.52 7.73
N SER A 30 0.73 10.52 6.96
CA SER A 30 0.75 10.48 5.48
C SER A 30 2.15 10.54 4.83
N ALA A 31 3.24 10.50 5.60
CA ALA A 31 4.60 10.56 5.07
C ALA A 31 4.92 9.38 4.13
N CYS A 32 4.43 8.17 4.45
CA CYS A 32 4.62 6.99 3.59
C CYS A 32 3.89 7.11 2.24
N MET A 33 2.74 7.80 2.20
CA MET A 33 2.01 8.06 0.95
C MET A 33 2.79 9.03 0.07
N THR A 34 3.30 10.14 0.65
CA THR A 34 4.12 11.12 -0.07
C THR A 34 5.42 10.51 -0.58
N ALA A 35 6.11 9.70 0.24
CA ALA A 35 7.31 8.99 -0.18
C ALA A 35 7.01 8.04 -1.35
N CYS A 36 5.93 7.26 -1.27
CA CYS A 36 5.55 6.38 -2.37
C CYS A 36 5.31 7.13 -3.69
N GLN A 37 4.63 8.28 -3.65
CA GLN A 37 4.45 9.11 -4.84
C GLN A 37 5.77 9.65 -5.41
N ALA A 38 6.66 10.14 -4.53
CA ALA A 38 7.96 10.70 -4.91
C ALA A 38 8.87 9.68 -5.59
N GLU A 39 8.89 8.44 -5.09
CA GLU A 39 9.79 7.38 -5.59
C GLU A 39 9.26 6.67 -6.85
N ASN A 40 7.94 6.64 -7.06
CA ASN A 40 7.33 5.76 -8.05
C ASN A 40 6.66 6.47 -9.23
N ASN A 41 6.90 7.78 -9.40
CA ASN A 41 6.34 8.58 -10.50
C ASN A 41 4.82 8.46 -10.61
N ILE A 42 4.13 8.45 -9.47
CA ILE A 42 2.68 8.33 -9.43
C ILE A 42 2.04 9.64 -9.97
N GLY A 43 1.14 9.51 -10.94
CA GLY A 43 0.50 10.66 -11.58
C GLY A 43 -0.38 11.47 -10.63
N ILE A 44 -0.33 12.79 -10.74
CA ILE A 44 -1.21 13.71 -10.01
C ILE A 44 -2.57 13.80 -10.69
N VAL A 45 -3.62 13.72 -9.87
CA VAL A 45 -5.02 13.75 -10.32
C VAL A 45 -5.66 15.06 -9.88
N GLY A 46 -6.40 15.71 -10.80
CA GLY A 46 -7.15 16.93 -10.53
C GLY A 46 -8.37 16.70 -9.61
N PRO A 47 -8.88 17.76 -8.97
CA PRO A 47 -9.92 17.67 -7.95
C PRO A 47 -11.24 17.05 -8.43
N GLU A 48 -11.61 17.24 -9.70
CA GLU A 48 -12.79 16.65 -10.33
C GLU A 48 -12.71 15.12 -10.38
N LEU A 49 -11.59 14.56 -10.83
CA LEU A 49 -11.41 13.11 -10.89
C LEU A 49 -11.22 12.51 -9.48
N VAL A 50 -10.64 13.26 -8.54
CA VAL A 50 -10.55 12.84 -7.13
C VAL A 50 -11.95 12.68 -6.52
N LYS A 51 -12.89 13.60 -6.82
CA LYS A 51 -14.29 13.49 -6.34
C LYS A 51 -14.99 12.25 -6.87
N ASP A 52 -14.65 11.82 -8.08
CA ASP A 52 -15.17 10.59 -8.69
C ASP A 52 -14.47 9.32 -8.17
N GLY A 53 -13.61 9.43 -7.16
CA GLY A 53 -12.86 8.31 -6.59
C GLY A 53 -11.71 7.81 -7.46
N ARG A 54 -11.31 8.56 -8.49
CA ARG A 54 -10.26 8.18 -9.45
C ARG A 54 -8.87 8.66 -9.00
N ILE A 55 -8.61 8.61 -7.70
CA ILE A 55 -7.31 8.98 -7.13
C ILE A 55 -6.30 7.89 -7.49
N ILE A 56 -5.08 8.28 -7.87
CA ILE A 56 -4.00 7.33 -8.14
C ILE A 56 -3.05 7.35 -6.94
N ASN A 57 -3.17 6.34 -6.07
CA ASN A 57 -2.27 6.09 -4.95
C ASN A 57 -2.04 4.58 -4.84
N TRP A 58 -0.80 4.15 -4.65
CA TRP A 58 -0.46 2.73 -4.47
C TRP A 58 -0.63 2.27 -3.02
N ILE A 59 -0.47 3.17 -2.07
CA ILE A 59 -0.70 2.95 -0.64
C ILE A 59 -1.60 4.06 -0.08
N ARG A 60 -2.46 3.71 0.87
CA ARG A 60 -3.37 4.64 1.56
C ARG A 60 -3.48 4.30 3.04
N ILE A 61 -3.80 5.30 3.83
CA ILE A 61 -4.10 5.15 5.25
C ILE A 61 -5.61 5.33 5.42
N GLU A 62 -6.29 4.35 5.98
CA GLU A 62 -7.71 4.41 6.30
C GLU A 62 -7.92 4.67 7.78
N ARG A 63 -8.87 5.53 8.10
CA ARG A 63 -9.32 5.75 9.48
C ARG A 63 -10.71 5.15 9.64
N TYR A 64 -10.83 4.27 10.63
CA TYR A 64 -12.11 3.71 11.05
C TYR A 64 -12.52 4.41 12.34
N PHE A 65 -13.77 4.88 12.37
CA PHE A 65 -14.39 5.39 13.58
C PHE A 65 -15.33 4.29 14.11
N GLU A 66 -15.35 4.12 15.43
CA GLU A 66 -16.37 3.32 16.13
C GLU A 66 -17.66 4.13 16.32
#